data_AF-R5V2H8-F1
#
_entry.id   AF-R5V2H8-F1
#
_cell.length_a   1.000
_cell.length_b   1.000
_cell.length_c   1.000
_cell.angle_alpha   90.00
_cell.angle_beta   90.00
_cell.angle_gamma   90.00
#
_symmetry.space_group_name_H-M   'P 1'
#
loop_
_entity.id
_entity.type
_entity.pdbx_description
1 polymer ?
#
loop_
_entity_poly.entity_id
_entity_poly.type
_entity_poly.pdbx_seq_one_letter_code
_entity_poly.pdbx_strand_id
1 'polypeptide(L)'
;MHGSQYWLSSTGDGWEHVHISVSIENQEMADKRLPFLLATPIKHREVFCSPLIGPITLKKYLDTGLIRCVNVGGKMAPIKDVRPLKYEWAKSLFLEAKERNIEFYFHQCGSLFLKEGKKYWKMESKTTNSMC
;
A
#
# COMPACT_ATOMS: atom_id res chain seq x y z
N MET A 1 -11.01 20.02 -36.23
CA MET A 1 -10.62 18.83 -35.46
C MET A 1 -9.10 18.87 -35.30
N HIS A 2 -8.60 19.51 -34.24
CA HIS A 2 -7.16 19.60 -33.97
C HIS A 2 -6.79 18.42 -33.07
N GLY A 3 -6.17 17.39 -33.65
CA GLY A 3 -5.60 16.28 -32.92
C GLY A 3 -4.42 16.77 -32.08
N SER A 4 -4.54 16.66 -30.76
CA SER A 4 -3.42 16.90 -29.85
C SER A 4 -2.44 15.74 -29.96
N GLN A 5 -1.45 15.94 -30.81
CA GLN A 5 -0.39 15.03 -31.15
C GLN A 5 0.74 15.12 -30.09
N TYR A 6 0.98 13.99 -29.42
CA TYR A 6 2.20 13.56 -28.71
C TYR A 6 2.88 14.50 -27.71
N TRP A 7 2.52 14.37 -26.43
CA TRP A 7 3.41 14.75 -25.29
C TRP A 7 4.02 13.55 -24.57
N LEU A 8 3.70 12.34 -25.03
CA LEU A 8 4.03 11.12 -24.32
C LEU A 8 4.44 10.03 -25.34
N SER A 9 5.64 10.15 -25.91
CA SER A 9 6.34 9.04 -26.58
C SER A 9 6.81 7.97 -25.58
N SER A 10 5.91 7.11 -25.10
CA SER A 10 6.35 5.85 -24.50
C SER A 10 6.62 4.88 -25.63
N THR A 11 7.82 4.31 -25.69
CA THR A 11 8.01 2.99 -26.31
C THR A 11 6.91 2.05 -25.79
N GLY A 12 6.37 1.15 -26.61
CA GLY A 12 5.10 0.43 -26.37
C GLY A 12 4.86 -0.23 -24.99
N ASP A 13 5.90 -0.32 -24.15
CA ASP A 13 5.90 -0.88 -22.78
C ASP A 13 5.71 0.17 -21.65
N GLY A 14 5.52 1.45 -21.99
CA GLY A 14 5.34 2.54 -21.02
C GLY A 14 6.61 3.35 -20.73
N TRP A 15 6.58 4.18 -19.67
CA TRP A 15 7.66 5.09 -19.29
C TRP A 15 8.61 4.48 -18.25
N GLU A 16 9.91 4.48 -18.53
CA GLU A 16 10.94 3.93 -17.63
C GLU A 16 11.01 4.61 -16.26
N HIS A 17 10.84 5.92 -16.20
CA HIS A 17 11.06 6.67 -14.96
C HIS A 17 9.76 7.12 -14.28
N VAL A 18 8.63 6.53 -14.68
CA VAL A 18 7.32 6.86 -14.13
C VAL A 18 6.79 5.68 -13.35
N HIS A 19 6.48 5.94 -12.08
CA HIS A 19 5.83 5.01 -11.17
C HIS A 19 4.41 5.49 -10.91
N ILE A 20 3.44 4.58 -11.01
CA ILE A 20 2.07 4.85 -10.56
C ILE A 20 1.74 3.89 -9.44
N SER A 21 1.24 4.48 -8.36
CA SER A 21 0.86 3.77 -7.15
C SER A 21 -0.60 4.05 -6.83
N VAL A 22 -1.32 3.04 -6.38
CA VAL A 22 -2.72 3.17 -5.98
C VAL A 22 -2.87 2.84 -4.50
N SER A 23 -3.56 3.72 -3.76
CA SER A 23 -3.93 3.44 -2.37
C SER A 23 -5.12 2.49 -2.29
N ILE A 24 -5.04 1.53 -1.38
CA ILE A 24 -6.04 0.49 -1.11
C ILE A 24 -6.12 0.29 0.41
N GLU A 25 -7.13 0.88 1.02
CA GLU A 25 -7.30 0.85 2.48
C GLU A 25 -7.97 -0.45 2.99
N ASN A 26 -8.72 -1.15 2.13
CA ASN A 26 -9.41 -2.42 2.37
C ASN A 26 -9.56 -3.25 1.07
N GLN A 27 -10.12 -4.47 1.20
CA GLN A 27 -10.27 -5.40 0.08
C GLN A 27 -11.20 -4.88 -1.03
N GLU A 28 -12.29 -4.19 -0.68
CA GLU A 28 -13.23 -3.62 -1.66
C GLU A 28 -12.51 -2.64 -2.60
N MET A 29 -11.64 -1.80 -2.05
CA MET A 29 -10.89 -0.83 -2.85
C MET A 29 -9.74 -1.47 -3.61
N ALA A 30 -9.15 -2.56 -3.11
CA ALA A 30 -8.25 -3.39 -3.91
C ALA A 30 -8.98 -3.98 -5.13
N ASP A 31 -10.16 -4.56 -4.90
CA ASP A 31 -10.98 -5.17 -5.94
C ASP A 31 -11.48 -4.15 -6.97
N LYS A 32 -11.79 -2.94 -6.52
CA LYS A 32 -12.22 -1.84 -7.38
C LYS A 32 -11.09 -1.21 -8.18
N ARG A 33 -9.92 -0.96 -7.57
CA ARG A 33 -8.90 -0.06 -8.15
C ARG A 33 -7.75 -0.80 -8.85
N LEU A 34 -7.33 -1.96 -8.35
CA LEU A 34 -6.19 -2.69 -8.91
C LEU A 34 -6.41 -3.17 -10.36
N PRO A 35 -7.61 -3.59 -10.78
CA PRO A 35 -7.83 -3.93 -12.19
C PRO A 35 -7.49 -2.78 -13.15
N PHE A 36 -7.82 -1.54 -12.78
CA PHE A 36 -7.48 -0.36 -13.59
C PHE A 36 -5.97 -0.13 -13.61
N LEU A 37 -5.28 -0.21 -12.46
CA LEU A 37 -3.82 -0.07 -12.41
C LEU A 37 -3.12 -1.11 -13.30
N LEU A 38 -3.55 -2.37 -13.24
CA LEU A 38 -2.98 -3.44 -14.03
C LEU A 38 -3.20 -3.25 -15.54
N ALA A 39 -4.35 -2.68 -15.94
CA ALA A 39 -4.67 -2.40 -17.34
C ALA A 39 -3.97 -1.17 -17.93
N THR A 40 -3.38 -0.28 -17.10
CA THR A 40 -2.69 0.91 -17.60
C THR A 40 -1.38 0.55 -18.34
N PRO A 41 -1.01 1.25 -19.43
CA PRO A 41 0.22 0.99 -20.18
C PRO A 41 1.44 1.68 -19.53
N ILE A 42 1.79 1.26 -18.32
CA ILE A 42 2.92 1.79 -17.55
C ILE A 42 3.92 0.70 -17.19
N LYS A 43 5.17 1.07 -16.92
CA LYS A 43 6.21 0.11 -16.57
C LYS A 43 6.22 -0.25 -15.09
N HIS A 44 6.09 0.74 -14.21
CA HIS A 44 6.23 0.55 -12.76
C HIS A 44 4.91 0.76 -12.02
N ARG A 45 4.39 -0.34 -11.44
CA ARG A 45 3.16 -0.36 -10.65
C ARG A 45 3.47 -0.69 -9.21
N GLU A 46 2.93 0.10 -8.30
CA GLU A 46 3.03 -0.18 -6.87
C GLU A 46 1.66 -0.13 -6.21
N VAL A 47 1.52 -0.83 -5.10
CA VAL A 47 0.29 -0.82 -4.31
C VAL A 47 0.57 -0.24 -2.93
N PHE A 48 -0.27 0.69 -2.51
CA PHE A 48 -0.21 1.34 -1.20
C PHE A 48 -1.37 0.86 -0.35
N CYS A 49 -1.13 -0.17 0.45
CA CYS A 49 -2.02 -0.62 1.52
C CYS A 49 -1.95 0.37 2.70
N SER A 50 -2.39 1.62 2.47
CA SER A 50 -2.29 2.71 3.44
C SER A 50 -3.35 3.81 3.22
N PRO A 51 -3.99 4.32 4.29
CA PRO A 51 -3.98 3.74 5.63
C PRO A 51 -4.71 2.39 5.62
N LEU A 52 -4.09 1.32 6.10
CA LEU A 52 -4.72 0.01 6.13
C LEU A 52 -5.79 -0.02 7.23
N ILE A 53 -7.05 -0.26 6.87
CA ILE A 53 -8.20 -0.25 7.80
C ILE A 53 -8.91 -1.60 7.91
N GLY A 54 -8.44 -2.61 7.18
CA GLY A 54 -8.92 -3.98 7.24
C GLY A 54 -7.91 -4.95 6.62
N PRO A 55 -8.13 -6.27 6.74
CA PRO A 55 -7.32 -7.26 6.05
C PRO A 55 -7.49 -7.12 4.53
N ILE A 56 -6.40 -7.31 3.80
CA ILE A 56 -6.36 -7.36 2.33
C ILE A 56 -5.56 -8.59 1.96
N THR A 57 -6.01 -9.31 0.92
CA THR A 57 -5.19 -10.26 0.19
C THR A 57 -4.93 -9.74 -1.22
N LEU A 58 -3.67 -9.78 -1.63
CA LEU A 58 -3.19 -9.33 -2.91
C LEU A 58 -2.80 -10.48 -3.83
N LYS A 59 -2.83 -11.74 -3.37
CA LYS A 59 -2.39 -12.94 -4.12
C LYS A 59 -2.69 -12.88 -5.62
N LYS A 60 -3.96 -12.81 -6.02
CA LYS A 60 -4.38 -12.77 -7.43
C LYS A 60 -3.82 -11.60 -8.23
N TYR A 61 -3.52 -10.47 -7.57
CA TYR A 61 -2.93 -9.29 -8.20
C TYR A 61 -1.42 -9.41 -8.31
N LEU A 62 -0.76 -9.93 -7.27
CA LEU A 62 0.68 -10.16 -7.26
C LEU A 62 1.07 -11.29 -8.23
N ASP A 63 0.21 -12.30 -8.40
CA ASP A 63 0.40 -13.42 -9.34
C ASP A 63 0.48 -12.96 -10.81
N THR A 64 0.05 -11.72 -11.13
CA THR A 64 0.22 -11.15 -12.47
C THR A 64 1.69 -10.82 -12.80
N GLY A 65 2.55 -10.70 -11.79
CA GLY A 65 3.95 -10.28 -11.96
C GLY A 65 4.13 -8.79 -12.31
N LEU A 66 3.05 -8.01 -12.40
CA LEU A 66 3.10 -6.60 -12.84
C LEU A 66 3.35 -5.61 -11.70
N ILE A 67 3.07 -6.00 -10.44
CA ILE A 67 3.26 -5.16 -9.26
C ILE A 67 4.68 -5.37 -8.75
N ARG A 68 5.49 -4.30 -8.73
CA ARG A 68 6.89 -4.38 -8.25
C ARG A 68 7.03 -4.26 -6.74
N CYS A 69 6.06 -3.63 -6.08
CA CYS A 69 6.21 -3.18 -4.70
C CYS A 69 4.88 -3.12 -3.95
N VAL A 70 4.88 -3.65 -2.72
CA VAL A 70 3.79 -3.57 -1.74
C VAL A 70 4.20 -2.65 -0.59
N ASN A 71 3.45 -1.57 -0.42
CA ASN A 71 3.66 -0.57 0.61
C ASN A 71 2.55 -0.69 1.67
N VAL A 72 2.89 -0.71 2.95
CA VAL A 72 1.92 -0.86 4.07
C VAL A 72 2.09 0.25 5.09
N GLY A 73 0.98 0.82 5.57
CA GLY A 73 1.04 1.83 6.63
C GLY A 73 -0.27 2.04 7.37
N GLY A 74 -0.16 2.47 8.63
CA GLY A 74 -1.29 2.87 9.47
C GLY A 74 -1.65 4.34 9.33
N LYS A 75 -2.81 4.73 9.84
CA LYS A 75 -3.26 6.15 9.87
C LYS A 75 -2.67 6.90 11.06
N MET A 76 -2.18 8.12 10.83
CA MET A 76 -1.98 9.11 11.89
C MET A 76 -3.30 9.82 12.18
N ALA A 77 -3.80 9.74 13.40
CA ALA A 77 -5.03 10.40 13.83
C ALA A 77 -5.06 10.64 15.34
N PRO A 78 -5.84 11.62 15.83
CA PRO A 78 -6.13 11.78 17.25
C PRO A 78 -6.83 10.53 17.83
N ILE A 79 -6.72 10.33 19.15
CA ILE A 79 -7.28 9.16 19.87
C ILE A 79 -8.77 8.93 19.58
N LYS A 80 -9.56 9.99 19.43
CA LYS A 80 -11.01 9.89 19.15
C LYS A 80 -11.35 9.34 17.76
N ASP A 81 -10.43 9.45 16.79
CA ASP A 81 -10.67 9.12 15.38
C ASP A 81 -9.75 8.00 14.86
N VAL A 82 -8.88 7.47 15.72
CA VAL A 82 -7.90 6.47 15.31
C VAL A 82 -8.55 5.12 15.10
N ARG A 83 -8.20 4.49 13.98
CA ARG A 83 -8.45 3.07 13.74
C ARG A 83 -7.12 2.33 13.91
N PRO A 84 -7.11 1.19 14.63
CA PRO A 84 -5.89 0.43 14.82
C PRO A 84 -5.39 -0.16 13.50
N LEU A 85 -4.09 -0.06 13.24
CA LEU A 85 -3.41 -0.98 12.34
C LEU A 85 -3.11 -2.26 13.10
N LYS A 86 -3.52 -3.42 12.57
CA LYS A 86 -3.20 -4.70 13.19
C LYS A 86 -1.97 -5.35 12.56
N TYR A 87 -1.08 -5.88 13.39
CA TYR A 87 0.15 -6.57 12.99
C TYR A 87 -0.13 -7.74 12.04
N GLU A 88 -1.19 -8.51 12.27
CA GLU A 88 -1.54 -9.64 11.42
C GLU A 88 -1.85 -9.23 9.98
N TRP A 89 -2.41 -8.04 9.76
CA TRP A 89 -2.71 -7.55 8.41
C TRP A 89 -1.42 -7.21 7.65
N ALA A 90 -0.51 -6.48 8.31
CA ALA A 90 0.80 -6.16 7.73
C ALA A 90 1.65 -7.43 7.50
N LYS A 91 1.63 -8.37 8.46
CA LYS A 91 2.32 -9.66 8.34
C LYS A 91 1.79 -10.48 7.17
N SER A 92 0.48 -10.54 6.98
CA SER A 92 -0.12 -11.27 5.85
C SER A 92 0.37 -10.72 4.51
N LEU A 93 0.35 -9.39 4.34
CA LEU A 93 0.84 -8.73 3.12
C LEU A 93 2.34 -8.95 2.90
N PHE A 94 3.14 -8.91 3.97
CA PHE A 94 4.57 -9.23 3.90
C PHE A 94 4.81 -10.65 3.41
N LEU A 95 4.06 -11.64 3.94
CA LEU A 95 4.19 -13.03 3.52
C LEU A 95 3.80 -13.22 2.05
N GLU A 96 2.69 -12.63 1.62
CA GLU A 96 2.25 -12.72 0.22
C GLU A 96 3.27 -12.11 -0.76
N ALA A 97 3.89 -10.97 -0.40
CA ALA A 97 4.94 -10.34 -1.19
C ALA A 97 6.24 -11.16 -1.17
N LYS A 98 6.66 -11.63 0.00
CA LYS A 98 7.86 -12.44 0.19
C LYS A 98 7.80 -13.75 -0.60
N GLU A 99 6.65 -14.44 -0.61
CA GLU A 99 6.44 -15.66 -1.39
C GLU A 99 6.67 -15.46 -2.89
N ARG A 100 6.52 -14.23 -3.40
CA ARG A 100 6.65 -13.87 -4.82
C ARG A 100 7.91 -13.07 -5.13
N ASN A 101 8.81 -12.91 -4.15
CA ASN A 101 10.00 -12.05 -4.25
C ASN A 101 9.67 -10.60 -4.67
N ILE A 102 8.54 -10.07 -4.21
CA ILE A 102 8.10 -8.69 -4.47
C ILE A 102 8.61 -7.79 -3.34
N GLU A 103 9.06 -6.58 -3.68
CA GLU A 103 9.54 -5.59 -2.69
C GLU A 103 8.41 -5.25 -1.70
N PHE A 104 8.77 -5.12 -0.42
CA PHE A 104 7.84 -4.81 0.64
C PHE A 104 8.38 -3.70 1.53
N TYR A 105 7.59 -2.66 1.73
CA TYR A 105 7.93 -1.55 2.62
C TYR A 105 6.83 -1.33 3.66
N PHE A 106 7.22 -1.30 4.93
CA PHE A 106 6.37 -0.91 6.04
C PHE A 106 6.71 0.51 6.48
N HIS A 107 5.82 1.46 6.18
CA HIS A 107 6.09 2.89 6.30
C HIS A 107 5.87 3.43 7.71
N GLN A 108 4.78 3.02 8.36
CA GLN A 108 4.45 3.49 9.70
C GLN A 108 3.39 2.63 10.39
N CYS A 109 3.46 2.59 11.73
CA CYS A 109 2.47 1.95 12.59
C CYS A 109 1.14 2.72 12.68
N GLY A 110 1.11 4.01 12.34
CA GLY A 110 -0.01 4.91 12.65
C GLY A 110 -0.05 5.32 14.12
N SER A 111 -1.13 5.95 14.57
CA SER A 111 -1.27 6.39 15.97
C SER A 111 -1.59 5.26 16.96
N LEU A 112 -2.21 4.16 16.48
CA LEU A 112 -2.57 2.99 17.26
C LEU A 112 -2.23 1.73 16.48
N PHE A 113 -1.37 0.89 17.05
CA PHE A 113 -0.96 -0.39 16.49
C PHE A 113 -1.32 -1.53 17.44
N LEU A 114 -1.88 -2.62 16.90
CA LEU A 114 -2.27 -3.81 17.66
C LEU A 114 -1.37 -4.98 17.29
N LYS A 115 -0.79 -5.64 18.29
CA LYS A 115 -0.05 -6.90 18.12
C LYS A 115 -0.36 -7.82 19.28
N GLU A 116 -0.86 -9.02 18.98
CA GLU A 116 -1.12 -10.06 20.01
C GLU A 116 -2.01 -9.54 21.15
N GLY A 117 -3.06 -8.79 20.81
CA GLY A 117 -3.98 -8.17 21.78
C GLY A 117 -3.42 -6.95 22.53
N LYS A 118 -2.13 -6.64 22.41
CA LYS A 118 -1.51 -5.45 23.03
C LYS A 118 -1.67 -4.22 22.14
N LYS A 119 -1.96 -3.08 22.77
CA LYS A 119 -2.09 -1.76 22.13
C LYS A 119 -0.77 -1.00 22.25
N TYR A 120 -0.26 -0.50 21.14
CA TYR A 120 0.91 0.36 21.06
C TYR A 120 0.46 1.71 20.50
N TRP A 121 0.60 2.75 21.32
CA TRP A 121 0.24 4.11 20.94
C TRP A 121 1.47 4.87 20.50
N LYS A 122 1.36 5.60 19.39
CA LYS A 122 2.35 6.62 19.09
C LYS A 122 2.06 7.80 20.02
N MET A 123 2.92 7.99 21.02
CA MET A 123 2.81 9.08 21.97
C MET A 123 2.98 10.42 21.24
N GLU A 124 2.01 11.32 21.33
CA GLU A 124 2.31 12.76 21.21
C GLU A 124 3.19 13.11 22.42
N SER A 125 4.31 13.77 22.19
CA SER A 125 5.34 14.01 23.20
C SER A 125 4.81 14.80 24.41
N LYS A 126 4.33 14.10 25.43
CA LYS A 126 4.56 14.39 26.85
C LYS A 126 4.69 13.06 27.59
N THR A 127 5.94 12.71 27.92
CA THR A 127 6.34 11.66 28.87
C THR A 127 6.48 10.22 28.33
N THR A 128 7.75 9.87 28.02
CA THR A 128 8.46 8.58 28.18
C THR A 128 7.73 7.25 27.90
N ASN A 129 7.90 6.74 26.67
CA ASN A 129 8.60 5.47 26.36
C ASN A 129 8.46 5.22 24.85
N SER A 130 9.51 5.58 24.11
CA SER A 130 9.58 5.41 22.66
C SER A 130 9.91 3.96 22.29
N MET A 131 9.14 3.39 21.36
CA MET A 131 9.64 2.38 20.43
C MET A 131 9.09 2.68 19.03
N CYS A 132 9.93 3.32 18.22
CA CYS A 132 10.25 3.02 16.82
C CYS A 132 11.70 3.47 16.63
#